data_AF-A0A940BDQ8-F1
#
_entry.id   AF-A0A940BDQ8-F1
#
_cell.length_a   1.000
_cell.length_b   1.000
_cell.length_c   1.000
_cell.angle_alpha   90.00
_cell.angle_beta   90.00
_cell.angle_gamma   90.00
#
_symmetry.space_group_name_H-M   'P 1'
#
loop_
_entity.id
_entity.type
_entity.pdbx_description
1 polymer ?
#
loop_
_entity_poly.entity_id
_entity_poly.type
_entity_poly.pdbx_seq_one_letter_code
_entity_poly.pdbx_strand_id
1 'polypeptide(L)'
;MKRFVVLLAIVVLAGLLPSSAVLLSSPINKNVKLKSTNLPIVWLTADGTMNHDERITARMKIIDNGTGQLNYTDTIAHPGQHVDYDGYIAIRYRGNSSYTHSMKKPYSFRPLDKPLEEGGSWKKVPMLGMPKDNNWALLAPFSDRSMIRDMLAFEISRPWMEYTPQGRYCEVIYNNIYYGVYILTEVVSKGKNRLNLDDPGQEGDELTGGYIMEVDRDDEPNYVSKYPPLTSTGQGIYTSNIHFQYKFPDYEDLTDEQLTYIHKQIDKMETAFITGFRNKTTGECKYIDETSFIDFQLAMEIGHNIDAYRLSGKFFKRRDSQDSHFKMVVWDMNLAYGNCNYHDGWLTDTWMYQVNDILPKKPTTDMVPLWWYYLNKDTLYIQHLKQRWSQYRQSNLRIDNLMATIDSLATMLTSNGAESRNTMAYPLWGTYIWPNYYIATDYNDEIAFLKQWITDRIVWMDRQLDYRPPHLPGDINEDGEVTIADVNKLIEMILLGTIDLDDIPQADLDGDGEVGIADISYLIYCILSNG
;
A
#
# COMPACT_ATOMS: atom_id res chain seq x y z
N MET A 1 66.03 -8.58 12.91
CA MET A 1 65.09 -7.66 13.58
C MET A 1 64.05 -7.20 12.56
N LYS A 2 62.88 -7.82 12.56
CA LYS A 2 61.74 -7.45 11.69
C LYS A 2 60.87 -6.46 12.47
N ARG A 3 60.61 -5.27 11.91
CA ARG A 3 59.69 -4.28 12.50
C ARG A 3 58.28 -4.58 12.01
N PHE A 4 57.38 -4.84 12.95
CA PHE A 4 55.94 -4.92 12.74
C PHE A 4 55.35 -3.52 12.57
N VAL A 5 54.53 -3.34 11.53
CA VAL A 5 53.65 -2.18 11.36
C VAL A 5 52.32 -2.55 12.01
N VAL A 6 51.90 -1.78 13.00
CA VAL A 6 50.59 -1.89 13.65
C VAL A 6 49.55 -1.23 12.75
N LEU A 7 48.66 -2.02 12.17
CA LEU A 7 47.45 -1.54 11.50
C LEU A 7 46.42 -1.23 12.60
N LEU A 8 46.03 0.04 12.72
CA LEU A 8 44.93 0.46 13.60
C LEU A 8 43.61 0.09 12.90
N ALA A 9 42.98 -1.01 13.31
CA ALA A 9 41.65 -1.37 12.86
C ALA A 9 40.62 -0.45 13.53
N ILE A 10 39.98 0.42 12.75
CA ILE A 10 38.77 1.13 13.16
C ILE A 10 37.67 0.08 13.25
N VAL A 11 37.28 -0.26 14.48
CA VAL A 11 36.12 -1.09 14.78
C VAL A 11 34.87 -0.26 14.46
N VAL A 12 34.31 -0.47 13.27
CA VAL A 12 32.91 -0.14 13.02
C VAL A 12 32.10 -1.15 13.81
N LEU A 13 31.39 -0.69 14.85
CA LEU A 13 30.33 -1.45 15.49
C LEU A 13 29.19 -1.63 14.48
N ALA A 14 29.35 -2.57 13.55
CA ALA A 14 28.20 -3.23 12.95
C ALA A 14 27.65 -4.14 14.05
N GLY A 15 26.50 -3.76 14.62
CA GLY A 15 25.75 -4.65 15.48
C GLY A 15 25.53 -5.96 14.74
N LEU A 16 26.20 -7.02 15.21
CA LEU A 16 25.89 -8.40 14.87
C LEU A 16 24.46 -8.66 15.35
N LEU A 17 23.47 -8.39 14.51
CA LEU A 17 22.19 -9.06 14.62
C LEU A 17 22.48 -10.55 14.46
N PRO A 18 22.04 -11.41 15.40
CA PRO A 18 22.23 -12.83 15.25
C PRO A 18 21.55 -13.27 13.96
N SER A 19 22.34 -13.94 13.12
CA SER A 19 21.88 -14.66 11.94
C SER A 19 20.68 -15.53 12.31
N SER A 20 19.57 -15.28 11.62
CA SER A 20 18.50 -16.23 11.34
C SER A 20 17.97 -16.99 12.57
N ALA A 21 17.35 -16.27 13.51
CA ALA A 21 16.26 -16.91 14.24
C ALA A 21 15.22 -17.31 13.18
N VAL A 22 15.05 -18.62 12.96
CA VAL A 22 13.88 -19.14 12.24
C VAL A 22 12.69 -18.61 13.03
N LEU A 23 12.10 -17.50 12.58
CA LEU A 23 10.82 -17.02 13.09
C LEU A 23 9.85 -18.18 12.83
N LEU A 24 9.53 -18.90 13.91
CA LEU A 24 8.54 -19.97 13.88
C LEU A 24 7.32 -19.41 13.16
N SER A 25 6.93 -20.02 12.04
CA SER A 25 5.80 -19.59 11.20
C SER A 25 4.45 -19.93 11.84
N SER A 26 4.35 -19.72 13.16
CA SER A 26 3.24 -20.15 13.99
C SER A 26 2.97 -19.07 15.04
N PRO A 27 1.71 -18.88 15.46
CA PRO A 27 1.35 -18.01 16.57
C PRO A 27 2.16 -18.30 17.83
N ILE A 28 2.46 -17.25 18.61
CA ILE A 28 3.11 -17.38 19.93
C ILE A 28 2.17 -18.17 20.85
N ASN A 29 0.89 -17.81 20.87
CA ASN A 29 -0.12 -18.50 21.65
C ASN A 29 -1.04 -19.32 20.74
N LYS A 30 -0.85 -20.64 20.75
CA LYS A 30 -1.63 -21.60 19.95
C LYS A 30 -2.97 -21.99 20.60
N ASN A 31 -3.25 -21.51 21.81
CA ASN A 31 -4.45 -21.84 22.56
C ASN A 31 -5.62 -20.88 22.31
N VAL A 32 -5.42 -19.82 21.52
CA VAL A 32 -6.51 -18.92 21.11
C VAL A 32 -7.57 -19.69 20.35
N LYS A 33 -8.83 -19.52 20.75
CA LYS A 33 -9.98 -20.18 20.13
C LYS A 33 -10.91 -19.12 19.54
N LEU A 34 -11.26 -19.31 18.28
CA LEU A 34 -12.34 -18.58 17.62
C LEU A 34 -13.63 -19.41 17.76
N LYS A 35 -14.67 -18.81 18.35
CA LYS A 35 -16.02 -19.39 18.43
C LYS A 35 -16.95 -18.77 17.40
N SER A 36 -16.97 -17.44 17.37
CA SER A 36 -17.74 -16.65 16.43
C SER A 36 -17.09 -15.29 16.16
N THR A 37 -17.44 -14.69 15.04
CA THR A 37 -16.90 -13.40 14.58
C THR A 37 -17.80 -12.76 13.53
N ASN A 38 -17.71 -11.45 13.32
CA ASN A 38 -18.32 -10.76 12.19
C ASN A 38 -17.48 -10.88 10.90
N LEU A 39 -16.25 -11.38 10.98
CA LEU A 39 -15.38 -11.56 9.83
C LEU A 39 -15.56 -12.96 9.21
N PRO A 40 -15.37 -13.12 7.90
CA PRO A 40 -15.25 -14.43 7.28
C PRO A 40 -14.24 -15.33 8.00
N ILE A 41 -14.58 -16.61 8.14
CA ILE A 41 -13.69 -17.60 8.76
C ILE A 41 -13.09 -18.46 7.67
N VAL A 42 -11.76 -18.48 7.57
CA VAL A 42 -11.01 -19.26 6.58
C VAL A 42 -10.30 -20.41 7.27
N TRP A 43 -10.78 -21.63 7.06
CA TRP A 43 -10.05 -22.84 7.43
C TRP A 43 -9.10 -23.22 6.31
N LEU A 44 -7.86 -23.48 6.69
CA LEU A 44 -6.82 -24.03 5.86
C LEU A 44 -6.35 -25.35 6.46
N THR A 45 -6.28 -26.39 5.64
CA THR A 45 -5.67 -27.66 6.01
C THR A 45 -4.72 -28.07 4.91
N ALA A 46 -3.45 -28.23 5.25
CA ALA A 46 -2.43 -28.66 4.30
C ALA A 46 -1.53 -29.70 4.94
N ASP A 47 -1.18 -30.70 4.15
CA ASP A 47 -0.16 -31.69 4.47
C ASP A 47 1.16 -31.25 3.80
N GLY A 48 2.28 -31.45 4.50
CA GLY A 48 3.60 -31.08 4.01
C GLY A 48 4.09 -29.69 4.40
N THR A 49 5.33 -29.39 4.02
CA THR A 49 6.02 -28.14 4.38
C THR A 49 5.83 -27.12 3.29
N MET A 50 5.09 -26.05 3.60
CA MET A 50 4.93 -24.91 2.70
C MET A 50 6.24 -24.11 2.60
N ASN A 51 6.58 -23.63 1.40
CA ASN A 51 7.72 -22.76 1.14
C ASN A 51 7.32 -21.60 0.21
N HIS A 52 8.29 -20.76 -0.19
CA HIS A 52 8.05 -19.60 -1.03
C HIS A 52 7.96 -19.92 -2.52
N ASP A 53 8.61 -20.97 -2.99
CA ASP A 53 8.86 -21.19 -4.42
C ASP A 53 7.82 -22.15 -5.02
N GLU A 54 7.50 -23.22 -4.30
CA GLU A 54 6.61 -24.29 -4.76
C GLU A 54 5.25 -24.22 -4.07
N ARG A 55 4.20 -24.48 -4.84
CA ARG A 55 2.83 -24.62 -4.32
C ARG A 55 2.58 -26.05 -3.88
N ILE A 56 1.92 -26.20 -2.74
CA ILE A 56 1.39 -27.48 -2.26
C ILE A 56 -0.13 -27.50 -2.33
N THR A 57 -0.72 -28.70 -2.35
CA THR A 57 -2.16 -28.86 -2.18
C THR A 57 -2.56 -28.52 -0.74
N ALA A 58 -3.63 -27.74 -0.60
CA ALA A 58 -4.34 -27.55 0.65
C ALA A 58 -5.85 -27.61 0.42
N ARG A 59 -6.61 -27.91 1.47
CA ARG A 59 -8.04 -27.71 1.54
C ARG A 59 -8.33 -26.35 2.17
N MET A 60 -9.23 -25.59 1.54
CA MET A 60 -9.74 -24.34 2.08
C MET A 60 -11.26 -24.40 2.20
N LYS A 61 -11.77 -23.96 3.34
CA LYS A 61 -13.19 -23.70 3.55
C LYS A 61 -13.38 -22.28 4.09
N ILE A 62 -14.33 -21.56 3.53
CA ILE A 62 -14.68 -20.19 3.91
C ILE A 62 -16.15 -20.16 4.31
N ILE A 63 -16.41 -19.65 5.52
CA ILE A 63 -17.76 -19.34 5.99
C ILE A 63 -17.92 -17.82 6.05
N ASP A 64 -18.97 -17.33 5.39
CA ASP A 64 -19.36 -15.92 5.43
C ASP A 64 -20.89 -15.79 5.30
N ASN A 65 -21.57 -15.52 6.41
CA ASN A 65 -23.01 -15.31 6.47
C ASN A 65 -23.45 -13.92 5.96
N GLY A 66 -22.49 -13.11 5.51
CA GLY A 66 -22.73 -11.79 4.94
C GLY A 66 -22.71 -10.66 5.98
N THR A 67 -22.77 -9.43 5.47
CA THR A 67 -22.64 -8.20 6.27
C THR A 67 -23.65 -8.16 7.43
N GLY A 68 -23.14 -7.87 8.63
CA GLY A 68 -23.96 -7.74 9.84
C GLY A 68 -24.36 -9.08 10.49
N GLN A 69 -23.99 -10.22 9.90
CA GLN A 69 -24.21 -11.54 10.49
C GLN A 69 -22.93 -12.08 11.13
N LEU A 70 -23.08 -12.92 12.16
CA LEU A 70 -21.96 -13.64 12.76
C LEU A 70 -21.68 -14.94 12.02
N ASN A 71 -20.40 -15.24 11.87
CA ASN A 71 -19.85 -16.53 11.45
C ASN A 71 -19.44 -17.33 12.69
N TYR A 72 -19.59 -18.65 12.64
CA TYR A 72 -19.39 -19.58 13.75
C TYR A 72 -18.48 -20.73 13.34
N THR A 73 -17.54 -21.10 14.21
CA THR A 73 -16.64 -22.23 13.93
C THR A 73 -17.31 -23.59 14.14
N ASP A 74 -18.34 -23.66 14.97
CA ASP A 74 -19.14 -24.87 15.16
C ASP A 74 -20.20 -25.01 14.08
N THR A 75 -19.83 -25.67 12.98
CA THR A 75 -20.73 -25.93 11.85
C THR A 75 -21.82 -26.97 12.15
N ILE A 76 -21.71 -27.71 13.26
CA ILE A 76 -22.72 -28.70 13.67
C ILE A 76 -23.85 -27.97 14.41
N ALA A 77 -23.50 -27.11 15.37
CA ALA A 77 -24.46 -26.27 16.09
C ALA A 77 -25.10 -25.21 15.17
N HIS A 78 -24.39 -24.78 14.13
CA HIS A 78 -24.84 -23.80 13.14
C HIS A 78 -24.83 -24.39 11.72
N PRO A 79 -25.77 -25.30 11.38
CA PRO A 79 -25.77 -25.96 10.07
C PRO A 79 -26.26 -25.07 8.92
N GLY A 80 -26.93 -23.95 9.23
CA GLY A 80 -27.46 -23.01 8.24
C GLY A 80 -26.48 -21.95 7.75
N GLN A 81 -25.19 -22.06 8.10
CA GLN A 81 -24.18 -21.09 7.68
C GLN A 81 -23.92 -21.15 6.18
N HIS A 82 -23.66 -19.99 5.60
CA HIS A 82 -23.27 -19.88 4.20
C HIS A 82 -21.80 -20.25 4.00
N VAL A 83 -21.59 -21.21 3.11
CA VAL A 83 -20.27 -21.64 2.66
C VAL A 83 -19.93 -20.87 1.39
N ASP A 84 -19.10 -19.83 1.51
CA ASP A 84 -18.67 -19.01 0.37
C ASP A 84 -17.73 -19.80 -0.55
N TYR A 85 -16.83 -20.60 0.04
CA TYR A 85 -15.92 -21.48 -0.69
C TYR A 85 -15.64 -22.76 0.09
N ASP A 86 -15.56 -23.90 -0.61
CA ASP A 86 -15.09 -25.17 -0.05
C ASP A 86 -14.41 -25.96 -1.17
N GLY A 87 -13.08 -25.92 -1.23
CA GLY A 87 -12.33 -26.39 -2.38
C GLY A 87 -10.87 -26.72 -2.08
N TYR A 88 -10.23 -27.42 -3.03
CA TYR A 88 -8.78 -27.56 -3.04
C TYR A 88 -8.15 -26.26 -3.55
N ILE A 89 -6.95 -25.95 -3.05
CA ILE A 89 -6.15 -24.81 -3.49
C ILE A 89 -4.69 -25.25 -3.61
N ALA A 90 -3.96 -24.62 -4.54
CA ALA A 90 -2.50 -24.65 -4.61
C ALA A 90 -1.95 -23.43 -3.84
N ILE A 91 -1.37 -23.64 -2.67
CA ILE A 91 -0.94 -22.58 -1.75
C ILE A 91 0.58 -22.57 -1.58
N ARG A 92 1.17 -21.37 -1.46
CA ARG A 92 2.57 -21.13 -1.11
C ARG A 92 2.69 -19.89 -0.23
N TYR A 93 3.82 -19.71 0.44
CA TYR A 93 4.16 -18.39 1.00
C TYR A 93 4.40 -17.39 -0.12
N ARG A 94 4.23 -16.10 0.17
CA ARG A 94 4.47 -15.02 -0.79
C ARG A 94 5.20 -13.85 -0.14
N GLY A 95 5.60 -12.90 -0.97
CA GLY A 95 6.25 -11.66 -0.52
C GLY A 95 7.71 -11.88 -0.18
N ASN A 96 8.46 -10.79 -0.10
CA ASN A 96 9.89 -10.83 0.20
C ASN A 96 10.12 -10.54 1.69
N SER A 97 10.13 -9.26 2.09
CA SER A 97 10.33 -8.87 3.50
C SER A 97 9.24 -9.41 4.44
N SER A 98 7.98 -9.42 3.99
CA SER A 98 6.86 -9.99 4.75
C SER A 98 6.94 -11.52 4.91
N TYR A 99 7.67 -12.21 4.02
CA TYR A 99 8.01 -13.62 4.21
C TYR A 99 9.24 -13.77 5.12
N THR A 100 10.29 -12.97 4.97
CA THR A 100 11.57 -13.18 5.67
C THR A 100 11.61 -12.62 7.09
N HIS A 101 10.90 -11.53 7.37
CA HIS A 101 10.97 -10.78 8.64
C HIS A 101 9.71 -10.89 9.52
N SER A 102 8.72 -11.70 9.12
CA SER A 102 7.46 -11.86 9.83
C SER A 102 7.29 -13.25 10.42
N MET A 103 6.70 -13.37 11.61
CA MET A 103 6.27 -14.69 12.16
C MET A 103 4.96 -15.17 11.54
N LYS A 104 4.13 -14.22 11.10
CA LYS A 104 2.83 -14.46 10.49
C LYS A 104 2.98 -14.29 8.99
N LYS A 105 3.04 -15.42 8.28
CA LYS A 105 3.41 -15.46 6.86
C LYS A 105 2.19 -15.16 5.98
N PRO A 106 2.32 -14.31 4.96
CA PRO A 106 1.29 -14.16 3.94
C PRO A 106 1.31 -15.32 2.95
N TYR A 107 0.17 -15.57 2.30
CA TYR A 107 -0.01 -16.67 1.37
C TYR A 107 -0.44 -16.18 -0.01
N SER A 108 0.04 -16.84 -1.06
CA SER A 108 -0.59 -16.79 -2.38
C SER A 108 -1.24 -18.13 -2.65
N PHE A 109 -2.46 -18.14 -3.17
CA PHE A 109 -3.15 -19.38 -3.46
C PHE A 109 -3.94 -19.33 -4.77
N ARG A 110 -4.12 -20.50 -5.38
CA ARG A 110 -4.93 -20.70 -6.58
C ARG A 110 -5.93 -21.84 -6.39
N PRO A 111 -7.24 -21.61 -6.51
CA PRO A 111 -8.26 -22.65 -6.46
C PRO A 111 -8.04 -23.73 -7.51
N LEU A 112 -8.31 -24.98 -7.14
CA LEU A 112 -8.12 -26.16 -7.97
C LEU A 112 -9.43 -26.92 -8.17
N ASP A 113 -9.54 -27.63 -9.30
CA ASP A 113 -10.61 -28.61 -9.53
C ASP A 113 -10.39 -29.92 -8.75
N LYS A 114 -9.13 -30.32 -8.55
CA LYS A 114 -8.67 -31.48 -7.77
C LYS A 114 -7.25 -31.24 -7.23
N PRO A 115 -6.70 -32.09 -6.34
CA PRO A 115 -5.34 -31.94 -5.82
C PRO A 115 -4.25 -31.84 -6.92
N LEU A 116 -3.14 -31.14 -6.63
CA LEU A 116 -2.01 -31.02 -7.57
C LEU A 116 -1.41 -32.38 -7.92
N GLU A 117 -1.27 -33.26 -6.93
CA GLU A 117 -0.76 -34.62 -7.07
C GLU A 117 -1.65 -35.51 -7.96
N GLU A 118 -2.89 -35.10 -8.23
CA GLU A 118 -3.82 -35.73 -9.17
C GLU A 118 -3.90 -35.00 -10.52
N GLY A 119 -2.99 -34.06 -10.78
CA GLY A 119 -2.95 -33.23 -11.99
C GLY A 119 -4.02 -32.13 -12.00
N GLY A 120 -4.29 -31.53 -10.83
CA GLY A 120 -5.24 -30.43 -10.68
C GLY A 120 -4.89 -29.19 -11.50
N SER A 121 -5.92 -28.59 -12.09
CA SER A 121 -5.83 -27.36 -12.88
C SER A 121 -6.46 -26.19 -12.13
N TRP A 122 -6.01 -24.98 -12.41
CA TRP A 122 -6.51 -23.78 -11.75
C TRP A 122 -7.95 -23.48 -12.16
N LYS A 123 -8.80 -23.15 -11.19
CA LYS A 123 -10.20 -22.81 -11.39
C LYS A 123 -10.44 -21.35 -11.03
N LYS A 124 -11.17 -20.62 -11.88
CA LYS A 124 -11.66 -19.29 -11.53
C LYS A 124 -12.91 -19.40 -10.66
N VAL A 125 -12.86 -18.87 -9.44
CA VAL A 125 -13.97 -18.89 -8.48
C VAL A 125 -14.15 -17.51 -7.86
N PRO A 126 -15.38 -17.05 -7.58
CA PRO A 126 -15.60 -15.87 -6.77
C PRO A 126 -15.22 -16.18 -5.32
N MET A 127 -14.86 -15.15 -4.54
CA MET A 127 -14.58 -15.27 -3.11
C MET A 127 -15.07 -14.03 -2.38
N LEU A 128 -15.87 -14.19 -1.34
CA LEU A 128 -16.33 -13.12 -0.44
C LEU A 128 -16.96 -11.94 -1.19
N GLY A 129 -17.79 -12.27 -2.18
CA GLY A 129 -18.44 -11.31 -3.07
C GLY A 129 -17.54 -10.66 -4.13
N MET A 130 -16.23 -10.95 -4.15
CA MET A 130 -15.31 -10.48 -5.19
C MET A 130 -15.47 -11.31 -6.48
N PRO A 131 -15.28 -10.70 -7.66
CA PRO A 131 -15.46 -11.39 -8.93
C PRO A 131 -14.54 -12.59 -9.11
N LYS A 132 -15.00 -13.56 -9.90
CA LYS A 132 -14.26 -14.82 -10.08
C LYS A 132 -12.87 -14.63 -10.68
N ASP A 133 -11.88 -15.25 -10.06
CA ASP A 133 -10.51 -15.36 -10.55
C ASP A 133 -9.83 -16.60 -9.94
N ASN A 134 -8.62 -16.91 -10.38
CA ASN A 134 -7.83 -18.04 -9.87
C ASN A 134 -6.55 -17.61 -9.15
N ASN A 135 -6.24 -16.32 -9.04
CA ASN A 135 -5.04 -15.84 -8.38
C ASN A 135 -5.39 -14.95 -7.18
N TRP A 136 -5.24 -15.48 -5.97
CA TRP A 136 -5.67 -14.83 -4.74
C TRP A 136 -4.52 -14.76 -3.73
N ALA A 137 -4.67 -13.90 -2.73
CA ALA A 137 -3.71 -13.76 -1.66
C ALA A 137 -4.39 -13.61 -0.29
N LEU A 138 -3.70 -14.08 0.73
CA LEU A 138 -3.95 -13.73 2.12
C LEU A 138 -2.77 -12.88 2.59
N LEU A 139 -2.96 -11.56 2.66
CA LEU A 139 -1.96 -10.67 3.24
C LEU A 139 -1.99 -10.81 4.75
N ALA A 140 -0.81 -10.77 5.36
CA ALA A 140 -0.60 -10.90 6.78
C ALA A 140 -0.11 -9.56 7.34
N PRO A 141 -0.99 -8.69 7.86
CA PRO A 141 -0.59 -7.43 8.47
C PRO A 141 0.10 -7.71 9.81
N PHE A 142 1.37 -8.11 9.77
CA PHE A 142 2.16 -8.44 10.96
C PHE A 142 2.94 -7.23 11.48
N SER A 143 3.65 -6.56 10.56
CA SER A 143 4.30 -5.29 10.83
C SER A 143 3.33 -4.11 10.70
N ASP A 144 2.20 -4.25 10.02
CA ASP A 144 1.11 -3.28 10.13
C ASP A 144 0.29 -3.57 11.39
N ARG A 145 0.65 -2.92 12.49
CA ARG A 145 -0.01 -3.10 13.81
C ARG A 145 -1.47 -2.66 13.80
N SER A 146 -1.82 -1.69 12.95
CA SER A 146 -3.19 -1.22 12.76
C SER A 146 -4.05 -2.26 12.03
N MET A 147 -3.42 -3.11 11.21
CA MET A 147 -4.06 -4.01 10.24
C MET A 147 -4.94 -3.30 9.21
N ILE A 148 -4.88 -1.96 9.10
CA ILE A 148 -5.74 -1.18 8.22
C ILE A 148 -5.02 -0.51 7.06
N ARG A 149 -3.69 -0.46 7.01
CA ARG A 149 -2.97 0.39 6.02
C ARG A 149 -3.19 -0.03 4.56
N ASP A 150 -3.12 -1.33 4.27
CA ASP A 150 -3.44 -1.84 2.92
C ASP A 150 -4.91 -1.60 2.56
N MET A 151 -5.83 -1.88 3.48
CA MET A 151 -7.27 -1.71 3.26
C MET A 151 -7.63 -0.24 3.05
N LEU A 152 -7.06 0.66 3.86
CA LEU A 152 -7.22 2.10 3.74
C LEU A 152 -6.74 2.57 2.37
N ALA A 153 -5.55 2.16 1.95
CA ALA A 153 -5.02 2.51 0.64
C ALA A 153 -5.91 2.03 -0.51
N PHE A 154 -6.45 0.81 -0.42
CA PHE A 154 -7.38 0.29 -1.41
C PHE A 154 -8.69 1.07 -1.44
N GLU A 155 -9.27 1.43 -0.29
CA GLU A 155 -10.51 2.21 -0.23
C GLU A 155 -10.32 3.63 -0.77
N ILE A 156 -9.23 4.31 -0.41
CA ILE A 156 -9.01 5.69 -0.86
C ILE A 156 -8.65 5.78 -2.35
N SER A 157 -7.98 4.76 -2.91
CA SER A 157 -7.53 4.77 -4.31
C SER A 157 -8.62 4.31 -5.29
N ARG A 158 -9.57 3.51 -4.83
CA ARG A 158 -10.59 2.86 -5.68
C ARG A 158 -11.42 3.80 -6.57
N PRO A 159 -11.82 5.01 -6.13
CA PRO A 159 -12.59 5.92 -6.99
C PRO A 159 -11.78 6.55 -8.13
N TRP A 160 -10.45 6.49 -8.06
CA TRP A 160 -9.56 7.27 -8.94
C TRP A 160 -8.77 6.38 -9.89
N MET A 161 -8.32 5.23 -9.40
CA MET A 161 -7.56 4.27 -10.18
C MET A 161 -8.50 3.44 -11.06
N GLU A 162 -8.06 3.15 -12.29
CA GLU A 162 -8.80 2.26 -13.20
C GLU A 162 -9.04 0.87 -12.60
N TYR A 163 -8.08 0.37 -11.84
CA TYR A 163 -8.21 -0.86 -11.06
C TYR A 163 -7.49 -0.69 -9.72
N THR A 164 -8.19 -1.06 -8.65
CA THR A 164 -7.62 -1.21 -7.31
C THR A 164 -8.07 -2.55 -6.76
N PRO A 165 -7.15 -3.39 -6.26
CA PRO A 165 -7.50 -4.67 -5.65
C PRO A 165 -8.62 -4.53 -4.62
N GLN A 166 -9.54 -5.48 -4.60
CA GLN A 166 -10.48 -5.64 -3.49
C GLN A 166 -9.87 -6.51 -2.40
N GLY A 167 -10.07 -6.10 -1.15
CA GLY A 167 -9.71 -6.87 0.04
C GLY A 167 -10.91 -7.12 0.93
N ARG A 168 -10.89 -8.24 1.67
CA ARG A 168 -11.81 -8.55 2.75
C ARG A 168 -11.01 -9.06 3.94
N TYR A 169 -11.27 -8.50 5.12
CA TYR A 169 -10.74 -9.08 6.35
C TYR A 169 -11.28 -10.49 6.55
N CYS A 170 -10.46 -11.38 7.10
CA CYS A 170 -10.87 -12.72 7.48
C CYS A 170 -10.03 -13.24 8.64
N GLU A 171 -10.56 -14.17 9.42
CA GLU A 171 -9.80 -14.87 10.45
C GLU A 171 -9.38 -16.26 9.96
N VAL A 172 -8.08 -16.54 10.01
CA VAL A 172 -7.51 -17.79 9.49
C VAL A 172 -7.32 -18.82 10.60
N ILE A 173 -7.80 -20.04 10.35
CA ILE A 173 -7.50 -21.23 11.16
C ILE A 173 -6.71 -22.19 10.27
N TYR A 174 -5.43 -22.41 10.58
CA TYR A 174 -4.58 -23.34 9.84
C TYR A 174 -4.25 -24.57 10.70
N ASN A 175 -4.57 -25.77 10.19
CA ASN A 175 -4.38 -27.04 10.89
C ASN A 175 -4.87 -27.00 12.36
N ASN A 176 -6.10 -26.51 12.56
CA ASN A 176 -6.77 -26.33 13.86
C ASN A 176 -6.14 -25.31 14.83
N ILE A 177 -5.18 -24.52 14.36
CA ILE A 177 -4.56 -23.43 15.13
C ILE A 177 -5.08 -22.10 14.57
N TYR A 178 -5.47 -21.18 15.45
CA TYR A 178 -5.88 -19.85 15.06
C TYR A 178 -4.67 -18.97 14.71
N TYR A 179 -4.61 -18.47 13.48
CA TYR A 179 -3.48 -17.69 12.93
C TYR A 179 -3.72 -16.17 12.91
N GLY A 180 -4.87 -15.70 13.41
CA GLY A 180 -5.17 -14.26 13.46
C GLY A 180 -5.89 -13.74 12.22
N VAL A 181 -5.93 -12.41 12.13
CA VAL A 181 -6.59 -11.65 11.06
C VAL A 181 -5.73 -11.58 9.80
N TYR A 182 -6.30 -11.85 8.64
CA TYR A 182 -5.66 -11.67 7.33
C TYR A 182 -6.55 -10.78 6.46
N ILE A 183 -5.99 -10.32 5.34
CA ILE A 183 -6.75 -9.68 4.26
C ILE A 183 -6.74 -10.64 3.08
N LEU A 184 -7.90 -11.25 2.77
CA LEU A 184 -8.11 -11.99 1.52
C LEU A 184 -8.30 -10.98 0.41
N THR A 185 -7.40 -10.95 -0.57
CA THR A 185 -7.37 -9.92 -1.61
C THR A 185 -7.13 -10.48 -3.00
N GLU A 186 -7.57 -9.73 -4.00
CA GLU A 186 -7.19 -9.91 -5.39
C GLU A 186 -5.69 -9.64 -5.57
N VAL A 187 -5.02 -10.44 -6.39
CA VAL A 187 -3.67 -10.11 -6.85
C VAL A 187 -3.78 -9.25 -8.09
N VAL A 188 -2.97 -8.18 -8.19
CA VAL A 188 -2.84 -7.41 -9.44
C VAL A 188 -2.37 -8.36 -10.54
N SER A 189 -3.28 -8.70 -11.46
CA SER A 189 -3.06 -9.64 -12.55
C SER A 189 -4.03 -9.36 -13.68
N LYS A 190 -3.77 -9.95 -14.85
CA LYS A 190 -4.74 -10.02 -15.93
C LYS A 190 -6.05 -10.66 -15.43
N GLY A 191 -7.18 -10.08 -15.82
CA GLY A 191 -8.51 -10.63 -15.57
C GLY A 191 -9.62 -9.68 -16.00
N LYS A 192 -10.76 -10.22 -16.46
CA LYS A 192 -11.89 -9.42 -16.96
C LYS A 192 -12.40 -8.37 -15.96
N ASN A 193 -12.41 -8.71 -14.68
CA ASN A 193 -12.81 -7.81 -13.59
C ASN A 193 -11.60 -7.30 -12.78
N ARG A 194 -10.40 -7.46 -13.34
CA ARG A 194 -9.13 -6.92 -12.83
C ARG A 194 -8.55 -6.01 -13.90
N LEU A 195 -7.28 -6.20 -14.26
CA LEU A 195 -6.72 -5.62 -15.47
C LEU A 195 -7.24 -6.40 -16.69
N ASN A 196 -8.25 -5.85 -17.34
CA ASN A 196 -8.81 -6.44 -18.56
C ASN A 196 -7.83 -6.26 -19.72
N LEU A 197 -6.96 -7.26 -19.87
CA LEU A 197 -5.88 -7.33 -20.85
C LEU A 197 -6.04 -8.60 -21.68
N ASP A 198 -5.71 -8.53 -22.96
CA ASP A 198 -5.58 -9.69 -23.84
C ASP A 198 -4.20 -10.35 -23.68
N ASP A 199 -4.05 -11.59 -24.15
CA ASP A 199 -2.73 -12.20 -24.30
C ASP A 199 -1.96 -11.49 -25.43
N PRO A 200 -0.66 -11.19 -25.26
CA PRO A 200 0.14 -10.67 -26.35
C PRO A 200 0.36 -11.73 -27.43
N GLY A 201 0.23 -11.32 -28.69
CA GLY A 201 0.65 -12.11 -29.86
C GLY A 201 2.13 -11.91 -30.18
N GLN A 202 2.58 -12.39 -31.34
CA GLN A 202 3.97 -12.25 -31.80
C GLN A 202 4.16 -11.18 -32.89
N GLU A 203 3.08 -10.65 -33.46
CA GLU A 203 3.12 -9.66 -34.53
C GLU A 203 1.90 -8.72 -34.52
N GLY A 204 1.93 -7.71 -35.38
CA GLY A 204 0.83 -6.77 -35.58
C GLY A 204 0.42 -6.02 -34.31
N ASP A 205 -0.87 -5.74 -34.17
CA ASP A 205 -1.43 -5.10 -32.98
C ASP A 205 -1.40 -6.02 -31.75
N GLU A 206 -1.46 -7.35 -31.93
CA GLU A 206 -1.46 -8.29 -30.82
C GLU A 206 -0.14 -8.28 -30.04
N LEU A 207 0.99 -8.05 -30.72
CA LEU A 207 2.30 -7.85 -30.08
C LEU A 207 2.34 -6.60 -29.19
N THR A 208 1.42 -5.66 -29.36
CA THR A 208 1.58 -4.33 -28.77
C THR A 208 1.10 -4.19 -27.33
N GLY A 209 0.45 -5.23 -26.77
CA GLY A 209 -0.14 -5.11 -25.45
C GLY A 209 -0.59 -6.41 -24.84
N GLY A 210 -1.05 -6.32 -23.60
CA GLY A 210 -1.20 -7.49 -22.76
C GLY A 210 -0.03 -7.68 -21.81
N TYR A 211 0.67 -6.60 -21.45
CA TYR A 211 1.86 -6.66 -20.59
C TYR A 211 1.58 -6.02 -19.23
N ILE A 212 2.04 -6.67 -18.17
CA ILE A 212 2.15 -6.11 -16.82
C ILE A 212 3.63 -6.24 -16.41
N MET A 213 4.22 -5.11 -16.05
CA MET A 213 5.60 -4.99 -15.61
C MET A 213 5.63 -4.41 -14.20
N GLU A 214 6.74 -4.58 -13.50
CA GLU A 214 6.94 -4.05 -12.14
C GLU A 214 8.34 -3.48 -12.00
N VAL A 215 8.45 -2.27 -11.43
CA VAL A 215 9.72 -1.77 -10.91
C VAL A 215 9.98 -2.46 -9.58
N ASP A 216 10.99 -3.32 -9.53
CA ASP A 216 11.38 -4.06 -8.33
C ASP A 216 12.88 -4.45 -8.39
N ARG A 217 13.30 -5.33 -7.50
CA ARG A 217 14.67 -5.82 -7.29
C ARG A 217 15.22 -6.59 -8.49
N ASP A 218 16.54 -6.80 -8.47
CA ASP A 218 17.22 -7.76 -9.35
C ASP A 218 17.19 -9.19 -8.74
N ASP A 219 16.01 -9.70 -8.40
CA ASP A 219 15.82 -11.04 -7.80
C ASP A 219 14.92 -11.99 -8.62
N GLU A 220 14.38 -11.51 -9.74
CA GLU A 220 13.64 -12.27 -10.75
C GLU A 220 14.12 -11.88 -12.16
N PRO A 221 13.83 -12.67 -13.22
CA PRO A 221 14.09 -12.24 -14.59
C PRO A 221 13.53 -10.84 -14.86
N ASN A 222 14.38 -9.95 -15.39
CA ASN A 222 14.05 -8.55 -15.55
C ASN A 222 14.69 -7.93 -16.79
N TYR A 223 14.20 -6.75 -17.14
CA TYR A 223 14.82 -5.84 -18.10
C TYR A 223 15.47 -4.67 -17.37
N VAL A 224 16.73 -4.38 -17.67
CA VAL A 224 17.47 -3.28 -17.05
C VAL A 224 17.31 -2.01 -17.89
N SER A 225 16.88 -0.92 -17.25
CA SER A 225 16.81 0.41 -17.90
C SER A 225 18.16 0.82 -18.48
N LYS A 226 18.13 1.51 -19.62
CA LYS A 226 19.33 2.14 -20.20
C LYS A 226 19.73 3.45 -19.52
N TYR A 227 18.88 3.95 -18.62
CA TYR A 227 19.04 5.25 -18.00
C TYR A 227 19.27 5.11 -16.50
N PRO A 228 20.19 5.91 -15.92
CA PRO A 228 20.40 5.89 -14.48
C PRO A 228 19.20 6.53 -13.75
N PRO A 229 18.93 6.13 -12.51
CA PRO A 229 18.08 6.91 -11.63
C PRO A 229 18.67 8.31 -11.40
N LEU A 230 17.80 9.26 -11.07
CA LEU A 230 18.17 10.67 -10.86
C LEU A 230 17.88 11.10 -9.43
N THR A 231 18.73 11.99 -8.89
CA THR A 231 18.44 12.77 -7.67
C THR A 231 17.38 13.84 -7.95
N SER A 232 16.86 14.51 -6.91
CA SER A 232 15.93 15.65 -7.05
C SER A 232 16.54 16.84 -7.81
N THR A 233 17.87 16.91 -7.89
CA THR A 233 18.65 17.90 -8.64
C THR A 233 18.95 17.48 -10.09
N GLY A 234 18.55 16.28 -10.50
CA GLY A 234 18.77 15.75 -11.84
C GLY A 234 20.15 15.12 -12.04
N GLN A 235 20.90 14.87 -10.97
CA GLN A 235 22.18 14.19 -11.05
C GLN A 235 21.97 12.67 -11.20
N GLY A 236 22.59 12.08 -12.22
CA GLY A 236 22.54 10.63 -12.44
C GLY A 236 23.32 9.84 -11.38
N ILE A 237 22.71 8.75 -10.91
CA ILE A 237 23.29 7.80 -9.95
C ILE A 237 23.77 6.56 -10.72
N TYR A 238 24.94 6.65 -11.34
CA TYR A 238 25.50 5.61 -12.23
C TYR A 238 26.00 4.35 -11.53
N THR A 239 25.90 4.28 -10.20
CA THR A 239 26.22 3.08 -9.41
C THR A 239 25.02 2.16 -9.21
N SER A 240 23.85 2.55 -9.75
CA SER A 240 22.56 1.88 -9.57
C SER A 240 21.86 1.75 -10.91
N ASN A 241 20.98 0.75 -11.00
CA ASN A 241 20.14 0.49 -12.17
C ASN A 241 18.68 0.39 -11.74
N ILE A 242 17.78 0.54 -12.72
CA ILE A 242 16.35 0.27 -12.58
C ILE A 242 16.04 -1.06 -13.26
N HIS A 243 15.31 -1.94 -12.59
CA HIS A 243 14.93 -3.25 -13.10
C HIS A 243 13.42 -3.33 -13.28
N PHE A 244 12.99 -3.85 -14.43
CA PHE A 244 11.60 -4.08 -14.77
C PHE A 244 11.34 -5.58 -14.83
N GLN A 245 10.69 -6.12 -13.80
CA GLN A 245 10.28 -7.53 -13.74
C GLN A 245 9.01 -7.79 -14.57
N TYR A 246 8.86 -9.00 -15.09
CA TYR A 246 7.71 -9.43 -15.89
C TYR A 246 6.64 -10.06 -14.98
N LYS A 247 5.45 -9.46 -14.90
CA LYS A 247 4.34 -9.99 -14.09
C LYS A 247 3.20 -10.55 -14.91
N PHE A 248 3.11 -10.17 -16.18
CA PHE A 248 2.25 -10.83 -17.15
C PHE A 248 2.66 -10.47 -18.59
N PRO A 249 2.81 -11.45 -19.49
CA PRO A 249 3.01 -12.88 -19.22
C PRO A 249 4.19 -13.14 -18.26
N ASP A 250 4.25 -14.34 -17.70
CA ASP A 250 5.41 -14.78 -16.94
C ASP A 250 6.63 -14.87 -17.90
N TYR A 251 7.85 -14.63 -17.40
CA TYR A 251 9.05 -14.55 -18.25
C TYR A 251 9.23 -15.79 -19.15
N GLU A 252 8.97 -16.98 -18.60
CA GLU A 252 9.14 -18.26 -19.30
C GLU A 252 8.16 -18.44 -20.48
N ASP A 253 7.04 -17.68 -20.48
CA ASP A 253 5.99 -17.71 -21.50
C ASP A 253 6.19 -16.65 -22.59
N LEU A 254 7.16 -15.74 -22.42
CA LEU A 254 7.43 -14.66 -23.36
C LEU A 254 8.32 -15.14 -24.53
N THR A 255 7.99 -14.69 -25.74
CA THR A 255 8.81 -14.93 -26.93
C THR A 255 9.85 -13.83 -27.12
N ASP A 256 10.88 -14.08 -27.93
CA ASP A 256 11.91 -13.08 -28.25
C ASP A 256 11.32 -11.82 -28.90
N GLU A 257 10.28 -11.96 -29.74
CA GLU A 257 9.58 -10.83 -30.37
C GLU A 257 8.87 -9.97 -29.32
N GLN A 258 8.22 -10.61 -28.33
CA GLN A 258 7.50 -9.93 -27.25
C GLN A 258 8.46 -9.21 -26.31
N LEU A 259 9.55 -9.86 -25.91
CA LEU A 259 10.63 -9.25 -25.13
C LEU A 259 11.21 -8.04 -25.86
N THR A 260 11.59 -8.23 -27.13
CA THR A 260 12.13 -7.15 -27.98
C THR A 260 11.16 -5.98 -28.08
N TYR A 261 9.85 -6.25 -28.24
CA TYR A 261 8.83 -5.21 -28.29
C TYR A 261 8.77 -4.43 -26.98
N ILE A 262 8.55 -5.10 -25.84
CA ILE A 262 8.28 -4.41 -24.58
C ILE A 262 9.51 -3.64 -24.09
N HIS A 263 10.72 -4.18 -24.25
CA HIS A 263 11.97 -3.47 -23.96
C HIS A 263 12.09 -2.20 -24.79
N LYS A 264 11.83 -2.30 -26.10
CA LYS A 264 11.88 -1.15 -27.01
C LYS A 264 10.82 -0.10 -26.68
N GLN A 265 9.65 -0.48 -26.16
CA GLN A 265 8.64 0.50 -25.73
C GLN A 265 9.04 1.21 -24.44
N ILE A 266 9.59 0.51 -23.46
CA ILE A 266 10.15 1.12 -22.24
C ILE A 266 11.28 2.08 -22.63
N ASP A 267 12.23 1.62 -23.46
CA ASP A 267 13.31 2.46 -24.00
C ASP A 267 12.79 3.75 -24.64
N LYS A 268 11.78 3.64 -25.50
CA LYS A 268 11.19 4.80 -26.18
C LYS A 268 10.52 5.75 -25.19
N MET A 269 9.77 5.22 -24.23
CA MET A 269 9.13 6.01 -23.17
C MET A 269 10.18 6.78 -22.37
N GLU A 270 11.22 6.10 -21.88
CA GLU A 270 12.30 6.73 -21.11
C GLU A 270 13.09 7.76 -21.92
N THR A 271 13.37 7.46 -23.19
CA THR A 271 14.01 8.41 -24.12
C THR A 271 13.14 9.65 -24.35
N ALA A 272 11.82 9.49 -24.37
CA ALA A 272 10.88 10.57 -24.63
C ALA A 272 10.81 11.59 -23.47
N PHE A 273 11.01 11.13 -22.22
CA PHE A 273 11.21 12.01 -21.06
C PHE A 273 12.42 12.93 -21.20
N ILE A 274 13.47 12.49 -21.90
CA ILE A 274 14.74 13.22 -22.00
C ILE A 274 14.77 14.14 -23.24
N THR A 275 14.30 13.64 -24.38
CA THR A 275 14.53 14.27 -25.69
C THR A 275 13.34 15.03 -26.24
N GLY A 276 12.12 14.70 -25.80
CA GLY A 276 10.87 15.20 -26.37
C GLY A 276 9.88 15.67 -25.34
N PHE A 277 10.33 15.93 -24.11
CA PHE A 277 9.47 16.14 -22.95
C PHE A 277 8.30 17.10 -23.22
N ARG A 278 7.07 16.70 -22.86
CA ARG A 278 5.79 17.40 -23.10
C ARG A 278 5.36 17.56 -24.55
N ASN A 279 6.11 17.05 -25.51
CA ASN A 279 5.66 17.00 -26.88
C ASN A 279 4.63 15.87 -27.05
N LYS A 280 3.41 16.18 -27.49
CA LYS A 280 2.34 15.18 -27.68
C LYS A 280 2.67 14.10 -28.72
N THR A 281 3.61 14.37 -29.63
CA THR A 281 3.99 13.46 -30.72
C THR A 281 5.29 12.72 -30.45
N THR A 282 6.24 13.37 -29.80
CA THR A 282 7.61 12.84 -29.59
C THR A 282 8.01 12.67 -28.12
N GLY A 283 7.18 13.14 -27.19
CA GLY A 283 7.40 13.12 -25.75
C GLY A 283 6.70 11.98 -25.03
N GLU A 284 6.92 11.91 -23.73
CA GLU A 284 6.36 10.94 -22.79
C GLU A 284 4.84 10.87 -22.85
N CYS A 285 4.17 12.00 -23.17
CA CYS A 285 2.71 12.09 -23.34
C CYS A 285 2.15 11.07 -24.36
N LYS A 286 2.96 10.57 -25.29
CA LYS A 286 2.58 9.52 -26.24
C LYS A 286 2.55 8.12 -25.60
N TYR A 287 3.27 7.94 -24.50
CA TYR A 287 3.57 6.65 -23.90
C TYR A 287 2.90 6.45 -22.55
N ILE A 288 2.55 7.51 -21.82
CA ILE A 288 1.94 7.41 -20.49
C ILE A 288 0.55 8.02 -20.48
N ASP A 289 -0.34 7.45 -19.67
CA ASP A 289 -1.60 8.09 -19.31
C ASP A 289 -1.31 9.03 -18.14
N GLU A 290 -1.27 10.34 -18.42
CA GLU A 290 -0.91 11.37 -17.43
C GLU A 290 -1.84 11.33 -16.21
N THR A 291 -3.13 11.04 -16.40
CA THR A 291 -4.10 10.95 -15.29
C THR A 291 -3.81 9.73 -14.41
N SER A 292 -3.54 8.57 -15.02
CA SER A 292 -3.16 7.36 -14.28
C SER A 292 -1.88 7.55 -13.46
N PHE A 293 -0.88 8.27 -13.99
CA PHE A 293 0.36 8.55 -13.27
C PHE A 293 0.14 9.54 -12.12
N ILE A 294 -0.68 10.58 -12.32
CA ILE A 294 -1.08 11.52 -11.26
C ILE A 294 -1.83 10.80 -10.14
N ASP A 295 -2.82 9.98 -10.48
CA ASP A 295 -3.65 9.27 -9.49
C ASP A 295 -2.83 8.27 -8.67
N PHE A 296 -1.90 7.57 -9.32
CA PHE A 296 -0.94 6.71 -8.65
C PHE A 296 0.00 7.50 -7.75
N GLN A 297 0.57 8.61 -8.24
CA GLN A 297 1.44 9.48 -7.44
C GLN A 297 0.72 9.96 -6.18
N LEU A 298 -0.51 10.48 -6.31
CA LEU A 298 -1.29 10.91 -5.16
C LEU A 298 -1.53 9.76 -4.19
N ALA A 299 -1.99 8.60 -4.67
CA ALA A 299 -2.23 7.42 -3.83
C ALA A 299 -0.98 6.98 -3.03
N MET A 300 0.20 7.03 -3.66
CA MET A 300 1.46 6.69 -3.02
C MET A 300 1.95 7.77 -2.05
N GLU A 301 1.82 9.05 -2.41
CA GLU A 301 2.30 10.17 -1.60
C GLU A 301 1.44 10.44 -0.37
N ILE A 302 0.12 10.21 -0.42
CA ILE A 302 -0.75 10.31 0.77
C ILE A 302 -0.26 9.34 1.85
N GLY A 303 0.14 8.14 1.45
CA GLY A 303 0.71 7.16 2.35
C GLY A 303 2.18 7.37 2.66
N HIS A 304 2.89 8.27 1.97
CA HIS A 304 4.36 8.36 2.01
C HIS A 304 5.01 6.97 1.88
N ASN A 305 4.51 6.16 0.93
CA ASN A 305 4.92 4.76 0.84
C ASN A 305 6.36 4.65 0.34
N ILE A 306 7.28 4.27 1.22
CA ILE A 306 8.72 4.14 0.96
C ILE A 306 9.09 3.25 -0.24
N ASP A 307 8.21 2.35 -0.66
CA ASP A 307 8.47 1.41 -1.75
C ASP A 307 7.80 1.86 -3.07
N ALA A 308 6.82 2.76 -3.01
CA ALA A 308 5.92 3.21 -4.09
C ALA A 308 6.45 3.18 -5.53
N TYR A 309 7.62 3.78 -5.75
CA TYR A 309 8.17 4.00 -7.09
C TYR A 309 9.35 3.11 -7.45
N ARG A 310 9.80 2.28 -6.51
CA ARG A 310 11.09 1.57 -6.59
C ARG A 310 10.96 0.07 -6.32
N LEU A 311 9.91 -0.34 -5.63
CA LEU A 311 9.62 -1.72 -5.23
C LEU A 311 8.11 -1.93 -5.31
N SER A 312 7.67 -2.99 -5.97
CA SER A 312 6.25 -3.23 -6.25
C SER A 312 5.54 -2.15 -7.06
N GLY A 313 6.29 -1.34 -7.82
CA GLY A 313 5.77 -0.30 -8.70
C GLY A 313 5.21 -0.86 -10.01
N LYS A 314 3.95 -1.31 -10.01
CA LYS A 314 3.34 -2.00 -11.15
C LYS A 314 2.77 -1.04 -12.19
N PHE A 315 2.98 -1.40 -13.45
CA PHE A 315 2.38 -0.73 -14.60
C PHE A 315 2.00 -1.73 -15.67
N PHE A 316 1.04 -1.37 -16.52
CA PHE A 316 0.53 -2.24 -17.57
C PHE A 316 0.32 -1.50 -18.88
N LYS A 317 0.25 -2.27 -19.96
CA LYS A 317 0.02 -1.77 -21.31
C LYS A 317 -1.03 -2.60 -22.04
N ARG A 318 -2.01 -1.92 -22.63
CA ARG A 318 -2.97 -2.52 -23.58
C ARG A 318 -2.42 -2.51 -24.99
N ARG A 319 -3.11 -3.22 -25.89
CA ARG A 319 -2.81 -3.16 -27.32
C ARG A 319 -3.00 -1.73 -27.80
N ASP A 320 -2.17 -1.28 -28.74
CA ASP A 320 -2.18 0.09 -29.27
C ASP A 320 -3.55 0.46 -29.85
N SER A 321 -4.28 -0.50 -30.44
CA SER A 321 -5.65 -0.31 -30.92
C SER A 321 -6.69 -0.01 -29.83
N GLN A 322 -6.41 -0.37 -28.58
CA GLN A 322 -7.29 -0.12 -27.43
C GLN A 322 -6.84 1.12 -26.67
N ASP A 323 -5.58 1.12 -26.25
CA ASP A 323 -4.92 2.22 -25.54
C ASP A 323 -3.41 2.01 -25.61
N SER A 324 -2.69 2.91 -26.27
CA SER A 324 -1.25 2.81 -26.45
C SER A 324 -0.43 3.21 -25.21
N HIS A 325 -1.09 3.75 -24.17
CA HIS A 325 -0.40 4.28 -23.01
C HIS A 325 -0.11 3.20 -21.95
N PHE A 326 1.00 3.38 -21.24
CA PHE A 326 1.27 2.74 -19.97
C PHE A 326 0.45 3.40 -18.85
N LYS A 327 -0.03 2.58 -17.93
CA LYS A 327 -0.83 2.98 -16.76
C LYS A 327 -0.31 2.31 -15.50
N MET A 328 -0.45 2.99 -14.37
CA MET A 328 0.02 2.53 -13.06
C MET A 328 -1.09 1.82 -12.26
N VAL A 329 -0.71 0.99 -11.29
CA VAL A 329 -1.65 0.29 -10.39
C VAL A 329 -1.12 0.30 -8.96
N VAL A 330 -2.00 0.60 -7.99
CA VAL A 330 -1.65 0.59 -6.56
C VAL A 330 -1.48 -0.84 -6.02
N TRP A 331 -0.46 -1.05 -5.19
CA TRP A 331 -0.17 -2.31 -4.49
C TRP A 331 0.78 -2.04 -3.31
N ASP A 332 0.82 -2.96 -2.33
CA ASP A 332 1.79 -3.03 -1.21
C ASP A 332 1.93 -1.74 -0.38
N MET A 333 0.93 -1.46 0.46
CA MET A 333 0.82 -0.21 1.24
C MET A 333 0.98 -0.43 2.75
N ASN A 334 1.45 -1.60 3.16
CA ASN A 334 1.68 -1.97 4.56
C ASN A 334 2.84 -1.19 5.21
N LEU A 335 3.79 -0.66 4.44
CA LEU A 335 4.91 0.17 4.93
C LEU A 335 4.61 1.68 4.90
N ALA A 336 3.41 2.06 4.46
CA ALA A 336 2.94 3.44 4.37
C ALA A 336 2.41 3.96 5.71
N TYR A 337 1.94 5.20 5.72
CA TYR A 337 1.25 5.86 6.82
C TYR A 337 2.03 5.86 8.14
N GLY A 338 3.26 6.36 8.07
CA GLY A 338 4.14 6.51 9.23
C GLY A 338 4.66 5.19 9.80
N ASN A 339 4.43 4.06 9.14
CA ASN A 339 4.77 2.75 9.69
C ASN A 339 6.27 2.49 9.66
N CYS A 340 7.02 3.04 8.69
CA CYS A 340 8.40 2.65 8.44
C CYS A 340 9.42 3.55 9.15
N ASN A 341 10.41 2.95 9.81
CA ASN A 341 11.48 3.63 10.55
C ASN A 341 12.77 3.88 9.77
N TYR A 342 12.75 3.72 8.45
CA TYR A 342 13.89 3.94 7.58
C TYR A 342 13.49 4.71 6.31
N HIS A 343 14.49 5.29 5.64
CA HIS A 343 14.31 6.14 4.46
C HIS A 343 13.25 7.23 4.67
N ASP A 344 13.25 7.78 5.88
CA ASP A 344 12.35 8.85 6.30
C ASP A 344 10.86 8.52 6.18
N GLY A 345 10.48 7.24 6.11
CA GLY A 345 9.09 6.79 5.93
C GLY A 345 8.12 7.13 7.08
N TRP A 346 8.63 7.71 8.16
CA TRP A 346 7.81 8.24 9.27
C TRP A 346 7.49 9.72 9.12
N LEU A 347 8.19 10.44 8.23
CA LEU A 347 7.97 11.87 8.03
C LEU A 347 6.64 12.13 7.33
N THR A 348 6.02 13.25 7.66
CA THR A 348 4.76 13.73 7.05
C THR A 348 5.01 14.81 6.00
N ASP A 349 6.23 15.35 5.93
CA ASP A 349 6.55 16.64 5.32
C ASP A 349 7.58 16.57 4.18
N THR A 350 7.71 15.40 3.54
CA THR A 350 8.59 15.18 2.38
C THR A 350 7.91 14.43 1.26
N TRP A 351 8.46 14.47 0.04
CA TRP A 351 7.95 13.73 -1.10
C TRP A 351 8.71 12.43 -1.32
N MET A 352 8.00 11.31 -1.45
CA MET A 352 8.65 10.01 -1.58
C MET A 352 9.26 9.77 -2.96
N TYR A 353 8.78 10.46 -4.01
CA TYR A 353 9.44 10.41 -5.32
C TYR A 353 10.88 10.96 -5.30
N GLN A 354 11.30 11.65 -4.22
CA GLN A 354 12.65 12.18 -4.02
C GLN A 354 13.57 11.27 -3.19
N VAL A 355 13.10 10.08 -2.79
CA VAL A 355 13.84 9.16 -1.89
C VAL A 355 15.24 8.79 -2.39
N ASN A 356 15.51 8.88 -3.70
CA ASN A 356 16.84 8.71 -4.29
C ASN A 356 17.93 9.62 -3.66
N ASP A 357 17.56 10.76 -3.07
CA ASP A 357 18.50 11.68 -2.43
C ASP A 357 19.05 11.15 -1.10
N ILE A 358 18.26 10.34 -0.40
CA ILE A 358 18.55 9.84 0.95
C ILE A 358 18.90 8.35 0.95
N LEU A 359 18.57 7.61 -0.12
CA LEU A 359 18.97 6.21 -0.25
C LEU A 359 20.51 6.09 -0.25
N PRO A 360 21.08 5.13 0.51
CA PRO A 360 22.51 4.98 0.56
C PRO A 360 23.07 4.73 -0.85
N LYS A 361 24.08 5.52 -1.25
CA LYS A 361 24.81 5.42 -2.53
C LYS A 361 25.65 4.13 -2.67
N LYS A 362 25.19 3.03 -2.09
CA LYS A 362 25.69 1.68 -2.37
C LYS A 362 25.07 1.21 -3.70
N PRO A 363 25.65 0.23 -4.39
CA PRO A 363 24.98 -0.42 -5.53
C PRO A 363 23.74 -1.15 -5.03
N THR A 364 22.63 -0.41 -4.92
CA THR A 364 21.28 -0.92 -4.76
C THR A 364 20.51 -0.63 -6.04
N THR A 365 19.64 -1.56 -6.38
CA THR A 365 18.76 -1.56 -7.55
C THR A 365 17.38 -0.97 -7.22
N ASP A 366 17.14 -0.68 -5.94
CA ASP A 366 15.82 -0.33 -5.41
C ASP A 366 15.67 1.19 -5.43
N MET A 367 15.78 1.79 -6.62
CA MET A 367 15.76 3.24 -6.85
C MET A 367 14.51 3.67 -7.64
N VAL A 368 14.18 4.95 -7.55
CA VAL A 368 13.07 5.56 -8.30
C VAL A 368 13.51 5.85 -9.74
N PRO A 369 12.76 5.40 -10.77
CA PRO A 369 13.04 5.70 -12.17
C PRO A 369 13.01 7.20 -12.46
N LEU A 370 13.73 7.63 -13.50
CA LEU A 370 13.82 9.03 -13.93
C LEU A 370 12.47 9.70 -14.26
N TRP A 371 11.42 8.91 -14.51
CA TRP A 371 10.09 9.38 -14.92
C TRP A 371 9.57 10.41 -13.92
N TRP A 372 9.64 10.08 -12.64
CA TRP A 372 9.11 10.91 -11.56
C TRP A 372 9.92 12.19 -11.35
N TYR A 373 11.21 12.19 -11.66
CA TYR A 373 12.00 13.42 -11.70
C TYR A 373 11.46 14.37 -12.79
N TYR A 374 11.29 13.89 -14.03
CA TYR A 374 10.84 14.75 -15.12
C TYR A 374 9.40 15.24 -14.92
N LEU A 375 8.47 14.36 -14.55
CA LEU A 375 7.07 14.73 -14.28
C LEU A 375 6.97 15.83 -13.22
N ASN A 376 7.70 15.71 -12.11
CA ASN A 376 7.67 16.69 -11.02
C ASN A 376 8.51 17.96 -11.28
N LYS A 377 9.20 18.05 -12.42
CA LYS A 377 9.80 19.31 -12.91
C LYS A 377 8.92 20.03 -13.94
N ASP A 378 7.87 19.39 -14.45
CA ASP A 378 6.94 20.03 -15.37
C ASP A 378 5.87 20.85 -14.64
N THR A 379 5.86 22.14 -14.94
CA THR A 379 4.84 23.06 -14.42
C THR A 379 3.41 22.67 -14.80
N LEU A 380 3.18 22.09 -15.99
CA LEU A 380 1.82 21.72 -16.42
C LEU A 380 1.35 20.43 -15.75
N TYR A 381 2.22 19.43 -15.61
CA TYR A 381 1.96 18.23 -14.82
C TYR A 381 1.66 18.60 -13.36
N ILE A 382 2.47 19.47 -12.75
CA ILE A 382 2.21 19.97 -11.39
C ILE A 382 0.87 20.72 -11.31
N GLN A 383 0.50 21.51 -12.33
CA GLN A 383 -0.82 22.14 -12.37
C GLN A 383 -1.96 21.10 -12.39
N HIS A 384 -1.83 20.04 -13.20
CA HIS A 384 -2.83 18.96 -13.23
C HIS A 384 -2.85 18.15 -11.93
N LEU A 385 -1.69 17.92 -11.31
CA LEU A 385 -1.57 17.28 -9.99
C LEU A 385 -2.32 18.08 -8.92
N LYS A 386 -2.17 19.42 -8.89
CA LYS A 386 -2.91 20.31 -7.99
C LYS A 386 -4.42 20.28 -8.23
N GLN A 387 -4.84 20.30 -9.50
CA GLN A 387 -6.26 20.17 -9.86
C GLN A 387 -6.84 18.83 -9.42
N ARG A 388 -6.09 17.75 -9.62
CA ARG A 388 -6.51 16.40 -9.23
C ARG A 388 -6.54 16.25 -7.71
N TRP A 389 -5.58 16.82 -6.99
CA TRP A 389 -5.57 16.88 -5.53
C TRP A 389 -6.81 17.59 -4.97
N SER A 390 -7.20 18.72 -5.56
CA SER A 390 -8.43 19.41 -5.16
C SER A 390 -9.68 18.52 -5.30
N GLN A 391 -9.76 17.69 -6.35
CA GLN A 391 -10.85 16.73 -6.52
C GLN A 391 -10.84 15.65 -5.42
N TYR A 392 -9.65 15.14 -5.07
CA TYR A 392 -9.49 14.17 -3.99
C TYR A 392 -9.97 14.75 -2.65
N ARG A 393 -9.56 15.98 -2.33
CA ARG A 393 -9.90 16.66 -1.08
C ARG A 393 -11.38 17.03 -0.97
N GLN A 394 -12.06 17.28 -2.09
CA GLN A 394 -13.51 17.51 -2.14
C GLN A 394 -14.35 16.23 -2.06
N SER A 395 -13.74 15.05 -1.86
CA SER A 395 -14.44 13.77 -1.87
C SER A 395 -13.98 12.83 -0.75
N ASN A 396 -13.43 11.64 -1.08
CA ASN A 396 -13.10 10.62 -0.08
C ASN A 396 -11.89 10.97 0.78
N LEU A 397 -11.07 11.95 0.39
CA LEU A 397 -9.96 12.44 1.21
C LEU A 397 -10.27 13.69 2.02
N ARG A 398 -11.53 14.14 2.14
CA ARG A 398 -11.88 15.08 3.22
C ARG A 398 -11.46 14.47 4.57
N ILE A 399 -10.86 15.26 5.47
CA ILE A 399 -10.32 14.76 6.74
C ILE A 399 -11.36 13.93 7.49
N ASP A 400 -12.58 14.44 7.66
CA ASP A 400 -13.65 13.70 8.37
C ASP A 400 -14.03 12.38 7.69
N ASN A 401 -14.05 12.36 6.35
CA ASN A 401 -14.35 11.13 5.59
C ASN A 401 -13.25 10.10 5.76
N LEU A 402 -11.99 10.56 5.80
CA LEU A 402 -10.83 9.71 6.00
C LEU A 402 -10.81 9.14 7.44
N MET A 403 -11.11 9.97 8.44
CA MET A 403 -11.25 9.54 9.83
C MET A 403 -12.39 8.52 9.98
N ALA A 404 -13.55 8.79 9.39
CA ALA A 404 -14.68 7.87 9.37
C ALA A 404 -14.34 6.54 8.67
N THR A 405 -13.53 6.58 7.61
CA THR A 405 -13.04 5.37 6.94
C THR A 405 -12.12 4.57 7.87
N ILE A 406 -11.18 5.21 8.55
CA ILE A 406 -10.30 4.59 9.54
C ILE A 406 -11.12 3.96 10.67
N ASP A 407 -12.11 4.68 11.21
CA ASP A 407 -12.99 4.18 12.27
C ASP A 407 -13.83 3.00 11.83
N SER A 408 -14.34 3.01 10.59
CA SER A 408 -15.07 1.88 10.02
C SER A 408 -14.17 0.64 9.88
N LEU A 409 -12.93 0.80 9.39
CA LEU A 409 -11.96 -0.30 9.28
C LEU A 409 -11.60 -0.86 10.67
N ALA A 410 -11.32 0.01 11.64
CA ALA A 410 -11.03 -0.40 13.02
C ALA A 410 -12.23 -1.12 13.66
N THR A 411 -13.46 -0.61 13.45
CA THR A 411 -14.70 -1.21 13.97
C THR A 411 -14.93 -2.62 13.41
N MET A 412 -14.60 -2.88 12.14
CA MET A 412 -14.68 -4.23 11.59
C MET A 412 -13.80 -5.22 12.35
N LEU A 413 -12.65 -4.79 12.86
CA LEU A 413 -11.70 -5.62 13.59
C LEU A 413 -12.05 -5.77 15.08
N THR A 414 -12.63 -4.74 15.69
CA THR A 414 -12.89 -4.71 17.15
C THR A 414 -14.28 -5.19 17.55
N SER A 415 -15.31 -4.96 16.72
CA SER A 415 -16.73 -5.18 17.09
C SER A 415 -17.06 -6.58 17.62
N ASN A 416 -16.39 -7.64 17.13
CA ASN A 416 -16.49 -8.99 17.67
C ASN A 416 -15.12 -9.60 18.03
N GLY A 417 -14.18 -8.75 18.44
CA GLY A 417 -12.93 -9.16 19.08
C GLY A 417 -11.92 -9.88 18.18
N ALA A 418 -11.97 -9.68 16.85
CA ALA A 418 -10.99 -10.27 15.94
C ALA A 418 -9.58 -9.70 16.19
N GLU A 419 -9.49 -8.39 16.41
CA GLU A 419 -8.26 -7.73 16.89
C GLU A 419 -7.78 -8.36 18.20
N SER A 420 -8.65 -8.46 19.21
CA SER A 420 -8.27 -9.01 20.52
C SER A 420 -7.75 -10.44 20.42
N ARG A 421 -8.38 -11.29 19.58
CA ARG A 421 -7.88 -12.65 19.30
C ARG A 421 -6.54 -12.65 18.59
N ASN A 422 -6.34 -11.76 17.61
CA ASN A 422 -5.05 -11.59 16.95
C ASN A 422 -3.97 -11.18 17.97
N THR A 423 -4.26 -10.22 18.85
CA THR A 423 -3.38 -9.79 19.94
C THR A 423 -3.08 -10.92 20.93
N MET A 424 -4.08 -11.74 21.29
CA MET A 424 -3.85 -12.92 22.13
C MET A 424 -2.94 -13.95 21.46
N ALA A 425 -3.04 -14.11 20.14
CA ALA A 425 -2.22 -15.03 19.35
C ALA A 425 -0.77 -14.52 19.20
N TYR A 426 -0.61 -13.19 19.17
CA TYR A 426 0.65 -12.45 19.01
C TYR A 426 0.76 -11.31 20.04
N PRO A 427 1.04 -11.61 21.33
CA PRO A 427 1.05 -10.61 22.41
C PRO A 427 2.32 -9.75 22.35
N LEU A 428 2.35 -8.82 21.41
CA LEU A 428 3.53 -8.03 21.03
C LEU A 428 3.34 -6.51 21.14
N TRP A 429 2.26 -6.03 21.76
CA TRP A 429 2.11 -4.61 22.04
C TRP A 429 3.25 -4.10 22.95
N GLY A 430 3.67 -2.85 22.76
CA GLY A 430 4.83 -2.27 23.45
C GLY A 430 6.17 -2.91 23.07
N THR A 431 6.20 -3.76 22.04
CA THR A 431 7.42 -4.42 21.55
C THR A 431 7.72 -3.95 20.13
N TYR A 432 8.98 -3.62 19.86
CA TYR A 432 9.43 -3.29 18.52
C TYR A 432 9.27 -4.48 17.55
N ILE A 433 8.60 -4.26 16.42
CA ILE A 433 8.55 -5.16 15.27
C ILE A 433 9.09 -4.39 14.07
N TRP A 434 10.02 -4.97 13.33
CA TRP A 434 10.55 -4.29 12.15
C TRP A 434 9.45 -4.15 11.06
N PRO A 435 9.33 -3.00 10.38
CA PRO A 435 10.13 -1.77 10.52
C PRO A 435 9.41 -0.63 11.27
N ASN A 436 8.65 -0.92 12.33
CA ASN A 436 7.80 0.07 12.99
C ASN A 436 8.59 1.29 13.51
N TYR A 437 8.21 2.49 13.07
CA TYR A 437 8.69 3.74 13.67
C TYR A 437 8.04 3.98 15.02
N TYR A 438 6.71 3.99 15.04
CA TYR A 438 5.93 4.13 16.26
C TYR A 438 5.68 2.77 16.91
N ILE A 439 5.90 2.68 18.22
CA ILE A 439 5.71 1.45 19.00
C ILE A 439 4.48 1.66 19.90
N ALA A 440 3.32 1.35 19.36
CA ALA A 440 2.07 1.48 20.09
C ALA A 440 1.97 0.51 21.29
N THR A 441 1.35 1.00 22.35
CA THR A 441 1.11 0.27 23.61
C THR A 441 -0.12 -0.61 23.58
N ASP A 442 -1.08 -0.30 22.71
CA ASP A 442 -2.24 -1.12 22.38
C ASP A 442 -2.82 -0.73 20.99
N TYR A 443 -3.96 -1.32 20.63
CA TYR A 443 -4.59 -1.07 19.34
C TYR A 443 -5.15 0.35 19.19
N ASN A 444 -5.73 0.93 20.24
CA ASN A 444 -6.31 2.27 20.16
C ASN A 444 -5.20 3.31 20.02
N ASP A 445 -4.08 3.11 20.69
CA ASP A 445 -2.86 3.92 20.57
C ASP A 445 -2.33 3.91 19.13
N GLU A 446 -2.28 2.73 18.48
CA GLU A 446 -1.88 2.60 17.07
C GLU A 446 -2.84 3.32 16.10
N ILE A 447 -4.15 3.22 16.35
CA ILE A 447 -5.15 3.94 15.53
C ILE A 447 -5.05 5.45 15.73
N ALA A 448 -4.82 5.92 16.97
CA ALA A 448 -4.61 7.33 17.26
C ALA A 448 -3.37 7.88 16.53
N PHE A 449 -2.25 7.15 16.57
CA PHE A 449 -1.05 7.49 15.81
C PHE A 449 -1.33 7.60 14.30
N LEU A 450 -2.00 6.60 13.73
CA LEU A 450 -2.31 6.59 12.30
C LEU A 450 -3.21 7.77 11.88
N LYS A 451 -4.24 8.08 12.69
CA LYS A 451 -5.12 9.23 12.46
C LYS A 451 -4.36 10.56 12.53
N GLN A 452 -3.49 10.73 13.53
CA GLN A 452 -2.70 11.95 13.65
C GLN A 452 -1.74 12.08 12.46
N TRP A 453 -0.97 11.03 12.18
CA TRP A 453 0.02 11.03 11.10
C TRP A 453 -0.61 11.38 9.75
N ILE A 454 -1.75 10.77 9.42
CA ILE A 454 -2.40 11.03 8.13
C ILE A 454 -3.00 12.43 8.07
N THR A 455 -3.49 12.97 9.20
CA THR A 455 -3.96 14.35 9.28
C THR A 455 -2.83 15.33 8.97
N ASP A 456 -1.69 15.17 9.66
CA ASP A 456 -0.52 16.03 9.47
C ASP A 456 0.01 15.95 8.04
N ARG A 457 0.06 14.73 7.47
CA ARG A 457 0.46 14.50 6.08
C ARG A 457 -0.43 15.23 5.08
N ILE A 458 -1.74 15.12 5.26
CA ILE A 458 -2.73 15.75 4.39
C ILE A 458 -2.63 17.28 4.48
N VAL A 459 -2.51 17.84 5.69
CA VAL A 459 -2.32 19.30 5.88
C VAL A 459 -1.05 19.78 5.19
N TRP A 460 0.05 19.03 5.29
CA TRP A 460 1.26 19.36 4.57
C TRP A 460 1.07 19.30 3.04
N MET A 461 0.44 18.25 2.51
CA MET A 461 0.18 18.11 1.08
C MET A 461 -0.74 19.22 0.56
N ASP A 462 -1.74 19.64 1.33
CA ASP A 462 -2.61 20.77 1.00
C ASP A 462 -1.80 22.05 0.74
N ARG A 463 -0.85 22.38 1.64
CA ARG A 463 0.06 23.51 1.46
C ARG A 463 0.94 23.38 0.22
N GLN A 464 1.53 22.20 -0.02
CA GLN A 464 2.41 21.99 -1.18
C GLN A 464 1.68 22.03 -2.52
N LEU A 465 0.39 21.66 -2.53
CA LEU A 465 -0.43 21.56 -3.73
C LEU A 465 -1.42 22.72 -3.88
N ASP A 466 -1.19 23.82 -3.15
CA ASP A 466 -2.02 25.03 -3.12
C ASP A 466 -3.52 24.74 -2.91
N TYR A 467 -3.86 23.68 -2.18
CA TYR A 467 -5.23 23.42 -1.79
C TYR A 467 -5.55 24.15 -0.50
N ARG A 468 -6.58 24.99 -0.56
CA ARG A 468 -7.18 25.60 0.62
C ARG A 468 -8.47 24.86 0.90
N PRO A 469 -8.59 24.14 2.02
CA PRO A 469 -9.88 23.60 2.42
C PRO A 469 -10.87 24.77 2.53
N PRO A 470 -12.15 24.57 2.17
CA PRO A 470 -13.17 25.60 2.41
C PRO A 470 -13.23 26.03 3.87
N HIS A 471 -12.87 25.12 4.79
CA HIS A 471 -12.82 25.32 6.25
C HIS A 471 -11.62 24.53 6.82
N LEU A 472 -10.41 25.13 6.85
CA LEU A 472 -9.26 24.51 7.55
C LEU A 472 -9.50 24.63 9.06
N PRO A 473 -9.59 23.54 9.85
CA PRO A 473 -9.82 23.64 11.30
C PRO A 473 -8.82 24.58 11.97
N GLY A 474 -9.33 25.62 12.64
CA GLY A 474 -8.51 26.63 13.30
C GLY A 474 -8.02 27.77 12.40
N ASP A 475 -8.27 27.76 11.09
CA ASP A 475 -8.03 28.88 10.18
C ASP A 475 -9.25 29.82 10.20
N ILE A 476 -9.32 30.60 11.25
CA ILE A 476 -10.47 31.44 11.58
C ILE A 476 -10.49 32.68 10.68
N ASN A 477 -9.34 33.10 10.16
CA ASN A 477 -9.23 34.25 9.26
C ASN A 477 -9.24 33.88 7.76
N GLU A 478 -9.28 32.59 7.43
CA GLU A 478 -9.29 32.02 6.08
C GLU A 478 -8.08 32.41 5.22
N ASP A 479 -6.94 32.70 5.85
CA ASP A 479 -5.71 33.06 5.15
C ASP A 479 -4.90 31.83 4.67
N GLY A 480 -5.26 30.65 5.15
CA GLY A 480 -4.66 29.36 4.83
C GLY A 480 -3.60 28.90 5.83
N GLU A 481 -3.34 29.65 6.90
CA GLU A 481 -2.37 29.30 7.94
C GLU A 481 -2.98 29.38 9.33
N VAL A 482 -2.78 28.35 10.16
CA VAL A 482 -3.24 28.37 11.55
C VAL A 482 -2.15 29.00 12.42
N THR A 483 -2.35 30.27 12.77
CA THR A 483 -1.38 31.09 13.50
C THR A 483 -2.02 31.82 14.68
N ILE A 484 -1.21 32.63 15.37
CA ILE A 484 -1.74 33.51 16.43
C ILE A 484 -2.77 34.52 15.88
N ALA A 485 -2.77 34.78 14.57
CA ALA A 485 -3.78 35.63 13.94
C ALA A 485 -5.19 35.03 14.08
N ASP A 486 -5.31 33.71 13.97
CA ASP A 486 -6.56 32.97 14.12
C ASP A 486 -7.05 32.96 15.55
N VAL A 487 -6.15 32.79 16.51
CA VAL A 487 -6.47 32.93 17.95
C VAL A 487 -7.07 34.31 18.22
N ASN A 488 -6.45 35.36 17.70
CA ASN A 488 -6.96 36.73 17.86
C ASN A 488 -8.33 36.89 17.19
N LYS A 489 -8.51 36.30 16.00
CA LYS A 489 -9.76 36.37 15.27
C LYS A 489 -10.89 35.63 15.99
N LEU A 490 -10.60 34.45 16.54
CA LEU A 490 -11.55 33.65 17.32
C LEU A 490 -11.99 34.39 18.58
N ILE A 491 -11.03 34.97 19.31
CA ILE A 491 -11.31 35.81 20.48
C ILE A 491 -12.19 37.00 20.09
N GLU A 492 -11.88 37.69 19.00
CA GLU A 492 -12.70 38.80 18.48
C GLU A 492 -14.14 38.34 18.21
N MET A 493 -14.33 37.22 17.50
CA MET A 493 -15.65 36.70 17.15
C MET A 493 -16.45 36.26 18.38
N ILE A 494 -15.81 35.61 19.37
CA ILE A 494 -16.44 35.25 20.65
C ILE A 494 -16.89 36.51 21.39
N LEU A 495 -16.03 37.53 21.49
CA LEU A 495 -16.35 38.77 22.21
C LEU A 495 -17.46 39.57 21.54
N LEU A 496 -17.54 39.52 20.20
CA LEU A 496 -18.59 40.19 19.44
C LEU A 496 -19.89 39.38 19.33
N GLY A 497 -19.87 38.11 19.74
CA GLY A 497 -21.03 37.20 19.61
C GLY A 497 -21.42 36.96 18.16
N THR A 498 -20.45 36.95 17.24
CA THR A 498 -20.68 36.81 15.79
C THR A 498 -20.39 35.41 15.27
N ILE A 499 -20.43 34.40 16.15
CA ILE A 499 -20.15 33.02 15.78
C ILE A 499 -21.47 32.36 15.40
N ASP A 500 -21.53 31.92 14.16
CA ASP A 500 -22.49 30.96 13.66
C ASP A 500 -21.70 29.76 13.13
N LEU A 501 -21.94 28.58 13.69
CA LEU A 501 -21.24 27.36 13.31
C LEU A 501 -21.61 26.87 11.91
N ASP A 502 -22.75 27.30 11.38
CA ASP A 502 -23.11 27.05 9.99
C ASP A 502 -22.23 27.87 9.02
N ASP A 503 -21.70 29.01 9.47
CA ASP A 503 -20.85 29.92 8.67
C ASP A 503 -19.34 29.69 8.90
N ILE A 504 -18.93 29.33 10.13
CA ILE A 504 -17.52 29.10 10.50
C ILE A 504 -17.29 27.76 11.24
N PRO A 505 -17.57 26.61 10.60
CA PRO A 505 -17.46 25.30 11.25
C PRO A 505 -16.03 24.98 11.71
N GLN A 506 -15.01 25.64 11.14
CA GLN A 506 -13.62 25.48 11.57
C GLN A 506 -13.29 26.06 12.96
N ALA A 507 -14.25 26.74 13.60
CA ALA A 507 -14.06 27.36 14.91
C ALA A 507 -14.36 26.43 16.10
N ASP A 508 -15.12 25.34 15.89
CA ASP A 508 -15.35 24.27 16.87
C ASP A 508 -14.23 23.23 16.75
N LEU A 509 -13.22 23.37 17.59
CA LEU A 509 -11.97 22.62 17.54
C LEU A 509 -11.96 21.42 18.47
N ASP A 510 -12.78 21.42 19.52
CA ASP A 510 -12.92 20.28 20.42
C ASP A 510 -14.13 19.37 20.07
N GLY A 511 -14.97 19.80 19.13
CA GLY A 511 -16.06 19.03 18.55
C GLY A 511 -17.28 18.91 19.47
N ASP A 512 -17.43 19.81 20.44
CA ASP A 512 -18.53 19.78 21.41
C ASP A 512 -19.82 20.45 20.90
N GLY A 513 -19.76 21.10 19.73
CA GLY A 513 -20.86 21.81 19.10
C GLY A 513 -21.07 23.23 19.61
N GLU A 514 -20.17 23.76 20.42
CA GLU A 514 -20.08 25.15 20.85
C GLU A 514 -18.72 25.76 20.44
N VAL A 515 -18.59 27.08 20.49
CA VAL A 515 -17.29 27.75 20.31
C VAL A 515 -17.02 28.67 21.48
N GLY A 516 -15.92 28.40 22.18
CA GLY A 516 -15.57 29.08 23.42
C GLY A 516 -14.09 29.03 23.79
N ILE A 517 -13.86 29.07 25.11
CA ILE A 517 -12.50 29.14 25.67
C ILE A 517 -11.73 27.83 25.44
N ALA A 518 -12.45 26.70 25.34
CA ALA A 518 -11.86 25.40 25.08
C ALA A 518 -11.23 25.37 23.68
N ASP A 519 -11.92 25.87 22.67
CA ASP A 519 -11.41 26.00 21.29
C ASP A 519 -10.20 26.93 21.20
N ILE A 520 -10.24 28.08 21.89
CA ILE A 520 -9.06 28.97 21.96
C ILE A 520 -7.85 28.22 22.54
N SER A 521 -8.06 27.45 23.60
CA SER A 521 -7.00 26.69 24.27
C SER A 521 -6.46 25.59 23.35
N TYR A 522 -7.35 24.92 22.63
CA TYR A 522 -7.00 23.90 21.63
C TYR A 522 -6.21 24.52 20.46
N LEU A 523 -6.66 25.66 19.95
CA LEU A 523 -6.00 26.38 18.86
C LEU A 523 -4.58 26.80 19.23
N ILE A 524 -4.40 27.37 20.43
CA ILE A 524 -3.08 27.74 20.95
C ILE A 524 -2.20 26.49 21.09
N TYR A 525 -2.74 25.40 21.61
CA TYR A 525 -2.01 24.13 21.72
C TYR A 525 -1.53 23.65 20.34
N CYS A 526 -2.42 23.60 19.35
CA CYS A 526 -2.09 23.22 17.98
C CYS A 526 -0.96 24.07 17.38
N ILE A 527 -1.00 25.40 17.58
CA ILE A 527 0.05 26.32 17.09
C ILE A 527 1.39 26.04 17.77
N LEU A 528 1.39 25.78 19.08
CA LEU A 528 2.60 25.54 19.85
C LEU A 528 3.21 24.15 19.63
N SER A 529 2.39 23.16 19.26
CA SER A 529 2.83 21.79 18.99
C SER A 529 3.38 21.58 17.57
N ASN A 530 3.02 22.46 16.63
CA ASN A 530 3.42 22.38 15.22
C ASN A 530 4.55 23.37 14.82
N GLY A 531 5.19 24.02 15.80
CA GLY A 531 6.25 25.02 15.63
C GLY A 531 7.67 24.47 15.53
#